data_AF-A0A2S7PS88-F1
#
_entry.id   AF-A0A2S7PS88-F1
#
_cell.length_a   1.000
_cell.length_b   1.000
_cell.length_c   1.000
_cell.angle_alpha   90.00
_cell.angle_beta   90.00
_cell.angle_gamma   90.00
#
_symmetry.space_group_name_H-M   'P 1'
#
loop_
_entity.id
_entity.type
_entity.pdbx_description
1 polymer ?
#
loop_
_entity_poly.entity_id
_entity_poly.type
_entity_poly.pdbx_seq_one_letter_code
_entity_poly.pdbx_strand_id
1 'polypeptide(L)'
;MSEYTSTLEGFQRAMEWSLTGPPEDSKLYAEATSLPTFYHIMNGQRLPYDDFIKGIVEWRGKISEYKPVVHEFLRDGDQLAARMSGTIKVDGADTEFESFMFAKVDKESGKMEWLKERSVWGPTGKAPEHGPRQTGGRAPRKIPREIITEEAPSHDGTLTVAAYRRQFEPLVRPLYAHRIYDTTPDAALPGRAVELAKVICEKTKEYREDYGPGESDRIEVVALPMLEAATTEERAEKCKVHHLAELATRTGDWRLPKTYVEDGYQRAIIVIDRLGEDWQEAFDRPSKIDKTGFEPKKVYLDWEWEGKSHRQNLNSPDWATNPYGTYFLAEWELKITGVRQARMDETGETVPSPEEVTPHALVHLDRDLARLRRDIDHAYHVMLGMD
;
A
#
# COMPACT_ATOMS: atom_id res chain seq x y z
N MET A 1 1.01 42.02 7.93
CA MET A 1 2.26 41.37 8.38
C MET A 1 2.84 40.58 7.22
N SER A 2 3.93 41.02 6.60
CA SER A 2 4.46 40.39 5.37
C SER A 2 5.32 39.14 5.62
N GLU A 3 5.70 38.83 6.86
CA GLU A 3 6.68 37.78 7.18
C GLU A 3 6.12 36.60 7.99
N TYR A 4 4.82 36.62 8.30
CA TYR A 4 4.29 35.76 9.37
C TYR A 4 4.28 34.26 9.03
N THR A 5 4.25 33.89 7.74
CA THR A 5 4.39 32.50 7.26
C THR A 5 5.77 32.21 6.70
N SER A 6 6.70 33.17 6.79
CA SER A 6 8.00 33.09 6.14
C SER A 6 9.15 32.87 7.13
N THR A 7 8.95 33.24 8.40
CA THR A 7 9.97 33.20 9.44
C THR A 7 9.38 32.67 10.75
N LEU A 8 10.22 32.06 11.59
CA LEU A 8 9.84 31.61 12.92
C LEU A 8 9.35 32.80 13.78
N GLU A 9 10.06 33.93 13.73
CA GLU A 9 9.74 35.14 14.50
C GLU A 9 8.44 35.79 14.01
N GLY A 10 8.22 35.80 12.69
CA GLY A 10 6.96 36.21 12.10
C GLY A 10 5.80 35.33 12.57
N PHE A 11 5.99 34.01 12.56
CA PHE A 11 4.96 33.06 12.96
C PHE A 11 4.66 33.13 14.47
N GLN A 12 5.69 33.25 15.31
CA GLN A 12 5.57 33.48 16.75
C GLN A 12 4.71 34.72 17.04
N ARG A 13 4.98 35.86 16.40
CA ARG A 13 4.19 37.09 16.56
C ARG A 13 2.74 36.92 16.11
N ALA A 14 2.50 36.19 15.03
CA ALA A 14 1.13 35.90 14.58
C ALA A 14 0.39 34.99 15.55
N MET A 15 1.06 33.96 16.10
CA MET A 15 0.46 33.11 17.12
C MET A 15 0.11 33.94 18.35
N GLU A 16 1.02 34.76 18.88
CA GLU A 16 0.73 35.69 19.98
C GLU A 16 -0.48 36.60 19.68
N TRP A 17 -0.55 37.17 18.48
CA TRP A 17 -1.66 38.04 18.09
C TRP A 17 -2.99 37.29 17.95
N SER A 18 -3.00 36.01 17.61
CA SER A 18 -4.23 35.25 17.34
C SER A 18 -5.26 35.36 18.47
N LEU A 19 -4.79 35.31 19.71
CA LEU A 19 -5.60 35.28 20.92
C LEU A 19 -5.25 36.41 21.88
N THR A 20 -4.59 37.48 21.41
CA THR A 20 -4.38 38.71 22.18
C THR A 20 -5.06 39.90 21.52
N GLY A 21 -5.50 40.85 22.35
CA GLY A 21 -6.29 41.99 21.92
C GLY A 21 -7.79 41.74 22.05
N PRO A 22 -8.61 42.77 21.76
CA PRO A 22 -10.02 42.71 22.01
C PRO A 22 -10.76 41.83 20.97
N PRO A 23 -11.94 41.27 21.30
CA PRO A 23 -12.68 40.37 20.40
C PRO A 23 -13.05 41.00 19.05
N GLU A 24 -13.34 42.30 19.01
CA GLU A 24 -13.66 43.04 17.78
C GLU A 24 -12.55 43.01 16.73
N ASP A 25 -11.29 42.89 17.15
CA ASP A 25 -10.13 42.85 16.26
C ASP A 25 -9.89 41.45 15.65
N SER A 26 -10.72 40.46 15.97
CA SER A 26 -10.56 39.08 15.47
C SER A 26 -10.65 39.01 13.95
N LYS A 27 -11.51 39.82 13.35
CA LYS A 27 -11.66 39.90 11.89
C LYS A 27 -10.41 40.49 11.24
N LEU A 28 -9.82 41.52 11.85
CA LEU A 28 -8.59 42.13 11.36
C LEU A 28 -7.43 41.13 11.37
N TYR A 29 -7.32 40.32 12.44
CA TYR A 29 -6.35 39.23 12.51
C TYR A 29 -6.58 38.22 11.37
N ALA A 30 -7.80 37.71 11.21
CA ALA A 30 -8.12 36.72 10.18
C ALA A 30 -7.84 37.24 8.76
N GLU A 31 -8.20 38.49 8.47
CA GLU A 31 -7.91 39.12 7.16
C GLU A 31 -6.41 39.31 6.92
N ALA A 32 -5.62 39.51 7.98
CA ALA A 32 -4.18 39.64 7.88
C ALA A 32 -3.46 38.29 7.67
N THR A 33 -4.02 37.19 8.16
CA THR A 33 -3.37 35.87 8.19
C THR A 33 -4.00 34.81 7.30
N SER A 34 -5.14 35.08 6.66
CA SER A 34 -5.88 34.06 5.93
C SER A 34 -6.53 34.64 4.68
N LEU A 35 -6.70 33.81 3.66
CA LEU A 35 -7.50 34.17 2.49
C LEU A 35 -9.01 34.17 2.83
N PRO A 36 -9.86 34.89 2.08
CA PRO A 36 -11.31 34.81 2.24
C PRO A 36 -11.89 33.39 2.02
N THR A 37 -11.17 32.54 1.27
CA THR A 37 -11.53 31.12 1.02
C THR A 37 -10.99 30.16 2.08
N PHE A 38 -10.34 30.68 3.12
CA PHE A 38 -9.69 29.88 4.14
C PHE A 38 -10.66 28.98 4.90
N TYR A 39 -10.18 27.81 5.30
CA TYR A 39 -10.84 26.95 6.26
C TYR A 39 -9.84 26.36 7.25
N HIS A 40 -10.32 26.07 8.45
CA HIS A 40 -9.54 25.49 9.53
C HIS A 40 -10.08 24.09 9.87
N ILE A 41 -9.25 23.05 9.81
CA ILE A 41 -9.54 21.74 10.37
C ILE A 41 -8.96 21.68 11.78
N MET A 42 -9.77 22.02 12.80
CA MET A 42 -9.39 21.97 14.21
C MET A 42 -9.82 20.64 14.80
N ASN A 43 -8.87 19.86 15.31
CA ASN A 43 -9.15 18.58 15.98
C ASN A 43 -10.02 17.59 15.18
N GLY A 44 -9.96 17.66 13.85
CA GLY A 44 -10.73 16.81 12.92
C GLY A 44 -12.04 17.44 12.45
N GLN A 45 -12.47 18.55 13.05
CA GLN A 45 -13.65 19.30 12.63
C GLN A 45 -13.26 20.42 11.66
N ARG A 46 -13.92 20.46 10.50
CA ARG A 46 -13.74 21.54 9.53
C ARG A 46 -14.60 22.75 9.91
N LEU A 47 -13.96 23.90 10.02
CA LEU A 47 -14.53 25.21 10.30
C LEU A 47 -14.34 26.11 9.06
N PRO A 48 -15.44 26.56 8.42
CA PRO A 48 -15.38 27.62 7.42
C PRO A 48 -14.81 28.93 7.98
N TYR A 49 -14.42 29.86 7.10
CA TYR A 49 -13.82 31.15 7.46
C TYR A 49 -14.60 31.92 8.55
N ASP A 50 -15.92 32.05 8.41
CA ASP A 50 -16.74 32.80 9.37
C ASP A 50 -16.80 32.11 10.74
N ASP A 51 -16.84 30.77 10.77
CA ASP A 51 -16.86 30.03 12.04
C ASP A 51 -15.48 30.02 12.71
N PHE A 52 -14.40 30.05 11.92
CA PHE A 52 -13.06 30.31 12.44
C PHE A 52 -12.96 31.69 13.12
N ILE A 53 -13.49 32.74 12.50
CA ILE A 53 -13.54 34.07 13.12
C ILE A 53 -14.36 34.06 14.40
N LYS A 54 -15.55 33.44 14.41
CA LYS A 54 -16.37 33.30 15.62
C LYS A 54 -15.61 32.61 16.74
N GLY A 55 -14.85 31.56 16.42
CA GLY A 55 -14.00 30.88 17.39
C GLY A 55 -12.96 31.82 18.00
N ILE A 56 -12.27 32.64 17.20
CA ILE A 56 -11.31 33.62 17.72
C ILE A 56 -12.00 34.65 18.63
N VAL A 57 -13.16 35.16 18.21
CA VAL A 57 -13.96 36.11 19.01
C VAL A 57 -14.32 35.51 20.37
N GLU A 58 -14.81 34.27 20.38
CA GLU A 58 -15.16 33.56 21.60
C GLU A 58 -13.95 33.40 22.53
N TRP A 59 -12.82 32.94 21.99
CA TRP A 59 -11.60 32.74 22.78
C TRP A 59 -11.06 34.05 23.34
N ARG A 60 -10.95 35.11 22.52
CA ARG A 60 -10.53 36.45 22.98
C ARG A 60 -11.45 37.02 24.06
N GLY A 61 -12.73 36.63 24.08
CA GLY A 61 -13.67 37.03 25.13
C GLY A 61 -13.49 36.29 26.46
N LYS A 62 -12.87 35.11 26.46
CA LYS A 62 -12.72 34.23 27.64
C LYS A 62 -11.34 34.27 28.28
N ILE A 63 -10.34 34.72 27.53
CA ILE A 63 -8.94 34.62 27.93
C ILE A 63 -8.40 35.95 28.43
N SER A 64 -7.64 35.87 29.52
CA SER A 64 -6.99 37.04 30.14
C SER A 64 -5.48 37.04 29.94
N GLU A 65 -4.88 35.88 29.69
CA GLU A 65 -3.46 35.72 29.37
C GLU A 65 -3.29 34.62 28.31
N TYR A 66 -2.39 34.84 27.36
CA TYR A 66 -2.02 33.87 26.33
C TYR A 66 -0.53 34.01 26.01
N LYS A 67 0.23 32.94 26.23
CA LYS A 67 1.70 32.91 26.09
C LYS A 67 2.12 31.69 25.26
N PRO A 68 1.93 31.72 23.93
CA PRO A 68 2.40 30.66 23.04
C PRO A 68 3.91 30.70 22.88
N VAL A 69 4.53 29.55 22.69
CA VAL A 69 5.94 29.38 22.32
C VAL A 69 6.00 28.39 21.16
N VAL A 70 6.45 28.87 20.01
CA VAL A 70 6.70 28.05 18.83
C VAL A 70 8.08 27.40 18.98
N HIS A 71 8.09 26.07 19.06
CA HIS A 71 9.33 25.29 19.22
C HIS A 71 9.93 24.91 17.88
N GLU A 72 9.07 24.55 16.92
CA GLU A 72 9.47 24.07 15.60
C GLU A 72 8.67 24.83 14.55
N PHE A 73 9.35 25.26 13.50
CA PHE A 73 8.76 25.93 12.36
C PHE A 73 9.48 25.48 11.10
N LEU A 74 8.72 24.94 10.14
CA LEU A 74 9.23 24.44 8.87
C LEU A 74 8.41 25.03 7.74
N ARG A 75 9.11 25.53 6.73
CA ARG A 75 8.54 26.11 5.53
C ARG A 75 9.17 25.47 4.30
N ASP A 76 8.35 24.87 3.44
CA ASP A 76 8.77 24.26 2.17
C ASP A 76 7.76 24.59 1.07
N GLY A 77 8.18 25.28 0.00
CA GLY A 77 7.32 25.60 -1.15
C GLY A 77 6.09 26.42 -0.78
N ASP A 78 4.90 25.81 -0.75
CA ASP A 78 3.64 26.39 -0.25
C ASP A 78 3.13 25.73 1.05
N GLN A 79 3.90 24.82 1.64
CA GLN A 79 3.57 24.10 2.87
C GLN A 79 4.25 24.74 4.09
N LEU A 80 3.54 24.74 5.21
CA LEU A 80 4.02 25.17 6.53
C LEU A 80 3.69 24.08 7.56
N ALA A 81 4.64 23.79 8.44
CA ALA A 81 4.41 22.97 9.63
C ALA A 81 4.98 23.66 10.86
N ALA A 82 4.25 23.62 11.98
CA ALA A 82 4.72 24.20 13.24
C ALA A 82 4.26 23.37 14.44
N ARG A 83 5.07 23.39 15.49
CA ARG A 83 4.72 22.89 16.81
C ARG A 83 4.84 24.03 17.81
N MET A 84 3.79 24.24 18.59
CA MET A 84 3.82 25.21 19.68
C MET A 84 3.21 24.64 20.95
N SER A 85 3.65 25.15 22.09
CA SER A 85 2.99 24.93 23.37
C SER A 85 2.89 26.25 24.11
N GLY A 86 2.08 26.30 25.16
CA GLY A 86 2.01 27.51 25.96
C GLY A 86 1.02 27.41 27.10
N THR A 87 0.86 28.54 27.77
CA THR A 87 -0.12 28.73 28.83
C THR A 87 -1.18 29.72 28.40
N ILE A 88 -2.43 29.43 28.75
CA ILE A 88 -3.58 30.29 28.52
C ILE A 88 -4.40 30.35 29.80
N LYS A 89 -4.90 31.55 30.15
CA LYS A 89 -5.75 31.74 31.33
C LYS A 89 -7.19 31.91 30.88
N VAL A 90 -7.97 30.84 30.97
CA VAL A 90 -9.38 30.76 30.55
C VAL A 90 -10.26 30.91 31.77
N ASP A 91 -11.14 31.91 31.78
CA ASP A 91 -12.04 32.17 32.92
C ASP A 91 -11.32 32.24 34.29
N GLY A 92 -10.08 32.75 34.28
CA GLY A 92 -9.22 32.88 35.46
C GLY A 92 -8.39 31.64 35.82
N ALA A 93 -8.56 30.51 35.13
CA ALA A 93 -7.83 29.27 35.40
C ALA A 93 -6.65 29.05 34.43
N ASP A 94 -5.50 28.62 34.97
CA ASP A 94 -4.29 28.33 34.19
C ASP A 94 -4.43 26.99 33.45
N THR A 95 -4.38 27.08 32.12
CA THR A 95 -4.53 25.96 31.19
C THR A 95 -3.26 25.84 30.35
N GLU A 96 -2.72 24.64 30.23
CA GLU A 96 -1.61 24.33 29.32
C GLU A 96 -2.18 23.85 28.00
N PHE A 97 -1.50 24.20 26.90
CA PHE A 97 -1.83 23.66 25.59
C PHE A 97 -0.58 23.23 24.80
N GLU A 98 -0.77 22.28 23.91
CA GLU A 98 0.18 21.92 22.85
C GLU A 98 -0.59 21.79 21.53
N SER A 99 -0.04 22.37 20.47
CA SER A 99 -0.63 22.44 19.14
C SER A 99 0.37 22.02 18.07
N PHE A 100 -0.11 21.20 17.14
CA PHE A 100 0.58 20.82 15.91
C PHE A 100 -0.20 21.35 14.72
N MET A 101 0.45 22.17 13.90
CA MET A 101 -0.15 22.90 12.80
C MET A 101 0.48 22.49 11.47
N PHE A 102 -0.37 22.26 10.48
CA PHE A 102 0.00 22.09 9.08
C PHE A 102 -0.85 23.04 8.25
N ALA A 103 -0.25 23.80 7.36
CA ALA A 103 -0.96 24.78 6.55
C ALA A 103 -0.45 24.80 5.13
N LYS A 104 -1.33 25.23 4.22
CA LYS A 104 -0.93 25.70 2.90
C LYS A 104 -0.98 27.22 2.87
N VAL A 105 0.05 27.81 2.29
CA VAL A 105 0.28 29.25 2.18
C VAL A 105 0.19 29.63 0.71
N ASP A 106 -0.68 30.59 0.42
CA ASP A 106 -0.79 31.19 -0.90
C ASP A 106 0.52 31.90 -1.28
N LYS A 107 1.05 31.58 -2.46
CA LYS A 107 2.38 32.03 -2.87
C LYS A 107 2.45 33.53 -3.11
N GLU A 108 1.36 34.14 -3.55
CA GLU A 108 1.33 35.56 -3.91
C GLU A 108 1.16 36.45 -2.68
N SER A 109 0.21 36.12 -1.81
CA SER A 109 -0.14 36.94 -0.65
C SER A 109 0.63 36.57 0.62
N GLY A 110 1.20 35.36 0.70
CA GLY A 110 1.77 34.81 1.92
C GLY A 110 0.73 34.45 2.99
N LYS A 111 -0.57 34.51 2.67
CA LYS A 111 -1.67 34.19 3.59
C LYS A 111 -1.99 32.70 3.59
N MET A 112 -2.63 32.20 4.64
CA MET A 112 -3.05 30.80 4.69
C MET A 112 -4.26 30.54 3.78
N GLU A 113 -4.15 29.52 2.93
CA GLU A 113 -5.28 28.93 2.20
C GLU A 113 -6.07 27.97 3.07
N TRP A 114 -5.39 27.20 3.92
CA TRP A 114 -6.01 26.33 4.91
C TRP A 114 -5.05 26.01 6.04
N LEU A 115 -5.61 25.67 7.20
CA LEU A 115 -4.89 25.21 8.38
C LEU A 115 -5.51 23.89 8.84
N LYS A 116 -4.67 22.94 9.22
CA LYS A 116 -5.04 21.73 9.95
C LYS A 116 -4.28 21.75 11.27
N GLU A 117 -5.03 21.82 12.36
CA GLU A 117 -4.49 21.93 13.70
C GLU A 117 -4.96 20.77 14.56
N ARG A 118 -4.02 20.19 15.30
CA ARG A 118 -4.32 19.29 16.41
C ARG A 118 -3.86 19.96 17.69
N SER A 119 -4.83 20.35 18.52
CA SER A 119 -4.58 21.03 19.79
C SER A 119 -5.12 20.22 20.95
N VAL A 120 -4.28 20.04 21.96
CA VAL A 120 -4.60 19.41 23.23
C VAL A 120 -4.43 20.46 24.31
N TRP A 121 -5.44 20.63 25.17
CA TRP A 121 -5.36 21.58 26.28
C TRP A 121 -6.11 21.07 27.51
N GLY A 122 -5.74 21.61 28.67
CA GLY A 122 -6.43 21.38 29.93
C GLY A 122 -5.70 22.00 31.13
N PRO A 123 -6.25 21.85 32.34
CA PRO A 123 -5.69 22.46 33.53
C PRO A 123 -4.25 22.00 33.78
N THR A 124 -3.41 22.94 34.21
CA THR A 124 -2.00 22.66 34.54
C THR A 124 -1.89 21.49 35.52
N GLY A 125 -1.05 20.49 35.19
CA GLY A 125 -0.83 19.32 36.04
C GLY A 125 -1.99 18.30 36.09
N LYS A 126 -3.06 18.47 35.29
CA LYS A 126 -4.17 17.49 35.17
C LYS A 126 -4.19 16.83 33.79
N ALA A 127 -5.03 15.80 33.65
CA ALA A 127 -5.34 15.25 32.33
C ALA A 127 -5.96 16.34 31.46
N PRO A 128 -5.64 16.39 30.15
CA PRO A 128 -6.24 17.36 29.24
C PRO A 128 -7.75 17.13 29.13
N GLU A 129 -8.49 18.22 29.01
CA GLU A 129 -9.95 18.19 28.84
C GLU A 129 -10.33 17.87 27.39
N HIS A 130 -9.45 18.20 26.43
CA HIS A 130 -9.66 17.98 25.01
C HIS A 130 -8.53 17.19 24.36
N GLY A 131 -8.88 15.98 23.91
CA GLY A 131 -7.96 15.02 23.28
C GLY A 131 -7.05 14.33 24.30
N PRO A 132 -6.76 13.01 24.18
CA PRO A 132 -5.78 12.38 25.05
C PRO A 132 -4.41 13.08 24.87
N ARG A 133 -3.74 13.43 25.98
CA ARG A 133 -2.32 13.80 25.99
C ARG A 133 -1.62 12.59 25.38
N GLN A 134 -1.16 12.69 24.13
CA GLN A 134 -0.22 11.69 23.64
C GLN A 134 1.07 11.93 24.40
N THR A 135 1.22 11.22 25.52
CA THR A 135 2.46 11.15 26.29
C THR A 135 3.57 10.71 25.36
N GLY A 136 4.30 11.66 24.78
CA GLY A 136 5.51 11.43 24.00
C GLY A 136 5.45 10.19 23.12
N GLY A 137 4.34 10.00 22.39
CA GLY A 137 4.32 9.01 21.32
C GLY A 137 5.51 9.38 20.45
N ARG A 138 6.52 8.49 20.37
CA ARG A 138 7.71 8.73 19.53
C ARG A 138 7.22 9.35 18.24
N ALA A 139 7.76 10.52 17.88
CA ALA A 139 7.45 11.20 16.62
C ALA A 139 7.26 10.12 15.55
N PRO A 140 6.13 10.12 14.81
CA PRO A 140 5.80 9.03 13.89
C PRO A 140 7.06 8.73 13.12
N ARG A 141 7.70 7.61 13.48
CA ARG A 141 8.88 7.20 12.73
C ARG A 141 8.29 6.99 11.36
N LYS A 142 8.75 7.75 10.36
CA LYS A 142 8.64 7.27 8.99
C LYS A 142 9.34 5.92 9.05
N ILE A 143 8.60 4.85 9.28
CA ILE A 143 9.11 3.50 9.09
C ILE A 143 9.41 3.54 7.60
N PRO A 144 10.71 3.55 7.21
CA PRO A 144 11.05 3.55 5.81
C PRO A 144 10.30 2.36 5.22
N ARG A 145 9.40 2.64 4.27
CA ARG A 145 8.68 1.60 3.53
C ARG A 145 9.68 0.99 2.58
N GLU A 146 10.59 0.21 3.15
CA GLU A 146 11.68 -0.45 2.47
C GLU A 146 11.23 -1.85 2.06
N ILE A 147 11.61 -2.23 0.85
CA ILE A 147 11.50 -3.62 0.40
C ILE A 147 12.79 -4.29 0.82
N ILE A 148 12.65 -5.29 1.67
CA ILE A 148 13.75 -6.13 2.11
C ILE A 148 13.84 -7.29 1.14
N THR A 149 15.05 -7.54 0.67
CA THR A 149 15.40 -8.71 -0.12
C THR A 149 16.39 -9.56 0.65
N GLU A 150 16.13 -10.85 0.76
CA GLU A 150 17.05 -11.81 1.40
C GLU A 150 16.97 -13.17 0.72
N GLU A 151 18.04 -13.97 0.83
CA GLU A 151 18.05 -15.33 0.32
C GLU A 151 17.14 -16.23 1.17
N ALA A 152 16.25 -16.95 0.49
CA ALA A 152 15.43 -17.99 1.07
C ALA A 152 16.16 -19.34 0.95
N PRO A 153 16.07 -20.21 1.97
CA PRO A 153 16.66 -21.54 1.89
C PRO A 153 16.03 -22.31 0.74
N SER A 154 16.82 -23.11 0.05
CA SER A 154 16.34 -24.05 -0.96
C SER A 154 16.84 -25.45 -0.65
N HIS A 155 16.02 -26.45 -0.94
CA HIS A 155 16.28 -27.85 -0.62
C HIS A 155 17.51 -28.42 -1.35
N ASP A 156 17.84 -27.90 -2.53
CA ASP A 156 18.95 -28.34 -3.38
C ASP A 156 20.02 -27.25 -3.59
N GLY A 157 19.89 -26.12 -2.91
CA GLY A 157 20.78 -24.96 -3.06
C GLY A 157 20.43 -24.05 -4.25
N THR A 158 19.30 -24.26 -4.93
CA THR A 158 18.83 -23.34 -5.97
C THR A 158 18.62 -21.93 -5.40
N LEU A 159 19.19 -20.93 -6.06
CA LEU A 159 19.07 -19.53 -5.62
C LEU A 159 17.59 -19.14 -5.56
N THR A 160 17.11 -18.85 -4.35
CA THR A 160 15.77 -18.33 -4.12
C THR A 160 15.87 -17.02 -3.36
N VAL A 161 15.27 -15.96 -3.87
CA VAL A 161 15.26 -14.65 -3.21
C VAL A 161 13.86 -14.30 -2.78
N ALA A 162 13.69 -13.98 -1.50
CA ALA A 162 12.46 -13.44 -0.96
C ALA A 162 12.50 -11.91 -0.96
N ALA A 163 11.38 -11.27 -1.30
CA ALA A 163 11.17 -9.84 -1.21
C ALA A 163 9.87 -9.53 -0.46
N TYR A 164 9.92 -8.64 0.53
CA TYR A 164 8.74 -8.21 1.28
C TYR A 164 8.94 -6.84 1.90
N ARG A 165 7.83 -6.18 2.27
CA ARG A 165 7.90 -4.84 2.87
C ARG A 165 8.12 -4.90 4.37
N ARG A 166 9.00 -4.03 4.85
CA ARG A 166 9.06 -3.69 6.27
C ARG A 166 7.85 -2.86 6.66
N GLN A 167 6.87 -3.48 7.32
CA GLN A 167 5.70 -2.76 7.83
C GLN A 167 5.85 -2.32 9.29
N PHE A 168 6.44 -3.15 10.15
CA PHE A 168 6.54 -2.90 11.60
C PHE A 168 7.93 -3.25 12.18
N GLU A 169 8.24 -2.72 13.37
CA GLU A 169 9.34 -3.18 14.22
C GLU A 169 8.77 -4.01 15.38
N PRO A 170 9.31 -5.21 15.70
CA PRO A 170 10.42 -5.89 15.02
C PRO A 170 10.04 -6.34 13.61
N LEU A 171 11.04 -6.50 12.75
CA LEU A 171 10.83 -7.05 11.41
C LEU A 171 10.37 -8.50 11.54
N VAL A 172 9.12 -8.76 11.19
CA VAL A 172 8.58 -10.12 11.08
C VAL A 172 8.47 -10.47 9.61
N ARG A 173 9.16 -11.54 9.19
CA ARG A 173 9.03 -12.07 7.83
C ARG A 173 7.58 -12.56 7.65
N PRO A 174 6.89 -12.16 6.58
CA PRO A 174 5.58 -12.69 6.26
C PRO A 174 5.67 -14.20 6.08
N LEU A 175 4.82 -14.99 6.74
CA LEU A 175 4.84 -16.45 6.60
C LEU A 175 4.41 -16.91 5.20
N TYR A 176 3.51 -16.14 4.59
CA TYR A 176 2.94 -16.43 3.28
C TYR A 176 3.85 -15.92 2.15
N ALA A 177 4.09 -16.79 1.16
CA ALA A 177 4.93 -16.51 0.01
C ALA A 177 4.24 -16.83 -1.32
N HIS A 178 4.25 -15.88 -2.24
CA HIS A 178 4.00 -16.14 -3.66
C HIS A 178 5.30 -16.60 -4.31
N ARG A 179 5.33 -17.82 -4.86
CA ARG A 179 6.52 -18.35 -5.52
C ARG A 179 6.45 -18.18 -7.03
N ILE A 180 7.51 -17.62 -7.59
CA ILE A 180 7.68 -17.35 -9.02
C ILE A 180 8.98 -18.02 -9.45
N TYR A 181 8.94 -18.80 -10.52
CA TYR A 181 10.10 -19.50 -11.05
C TYR A 181 10.60 -18.76 -12.28
N ASP A 182 11.81 -18.22 -12.23
CA ASP A 182 12.50 -17.78 -13.43
C ASP A 182 13.18 -18.98 -14.07
N THR A 183 12.62 -19.46 -15.19
CA THR A 183 13.18 -20.59 -15.94
C THR A 183 13.98 -20.16 -17.16
N THR A 184 14.13 -18.85 -17.38
CA THR A 184 14.93 -18.34 -18.50
C THR A 184 16.38 -18.86 -18.39
N PRO A 185 17.10 -19.04 -19.52
CA PRO A 185 18.50 -19.47 -19.48
C PRO A 185 19.38 -18.58 -18.58
N ASP A 186 19.02 -17.31 -18.50
CA ASP A 186 19.71 -16.26 -17.77
C ASP A 186 19.25 -16.11 -16.30
N ALA A 187 18.36 -16.98 -15.81
CA ALA A 187 17.83 -16.90 -14.45
C ALA A 187 18.93 -16.89 -13.37
N ALA A 188 20.07 -17.53 -13.64
CA ALA A 188 21.22 -17.58 -12.75
C ALA A 188 22.16 -16.35 -12.81
N LEU A 189 21.85 -15.34 -13.63
CA LEU A 189 22.65 -14.10 -13.66
C LEU A 189 22.67 -13.44 -12.26
N PRO A 190 23.86 -13.07 -11.74
CA PRO A 190 23.97 -12.45 -10.42
C PRO A 190 23.09 -11.20 -10.28
N GLY A 191 22.29 -11.14 -9.22
CA GLY A 191 21.41 -10.00 -8.93
C GLY A 191 20.05 -10.03 -9.61
N ARG A 192 19.86 -10.81 -10.68
CA ARG A 192 18.59 -10.87 -11.44
C ARG A 192 17.41 -11.30 -10.57
N ALA A 193 17.57 -12.38 -9.81
CA ALA A 193 16.52 -12.86 -8.91
C ALA A 193 16.15 -11.84 -7.82
N VAL A 194 17.14 -11.08 -7.33
CA VAL A 194 16.93 -10.00 -6.35
C VAL A 194 16.12 -8.86 -6.95
N GLU A 195 16.49 -8.44 -8.16
CA GLU A 195 15.80 -7.38 -8.88
C GLU A 195 14.36 -7.78 -9.22
N LEU A 196 14.16 -8.98 -9.78
CA LEU A 196 12.83 -9.53 -10.07
C LEU A 196 11.96 -9.56 -8.82
N ALA A 197 12.45 -10.15 -7.72
CA ALA A 197 11.68 -10.24 -6.48
C ALA A 197 11.29 -8.86 -5.96
N LYS A 198 12.22 -7.90 -5.99
CA LYS A 198 11.99 -6.52 -5.55
C LYS A 198 10.95 -5.81 -6.42
N VAL A 199 11.10 -5.81 -7.75
CA VAL A 199 10.20 -5.13 -8.69
C VAL A 199 8.81 -5.73 -8.61
N ILE A 200 8.69 -7.05 -8.63
CA ILE A 200 7.38 -7.73 -8.52
C ILE A 200 6.74 -7.38 -7.18
N CYS A 201 7.47 -7.46 -6.07
CA CYS A 201 6.95 -7.11 -4.75
C CYS A 201 6.45 -5.65 -4.70
N GLU A 202 7.20 -4.72 -5.30
CA GLU A 202 6.89 -3.29 -5.32
C GLU A 202 5.65 -2.98 -6.15
N LYS A 203 5.64 -3.47 -7.40
CA LYS A 203 4.69 -3.05 -8.43
C LYS A 203 3.35 -3.77 -8.33
N THR A 204 3.33 -4.99 -7.80
CA THR A 204 2.08 -5.76 -7.61
C THR A 204 1.40 -5.46 -6.27
N LYS A 205 1.99 -4.56 -5.46
CA LYS A 205 1.56 -4.28 -4.09
C LYS A 205 0.11 -3.83 -4.00
N GLU A 206 -0.27 -2.78 -4.75
CA GLU A 206 -1.62 -2.20 -4.65
C GLU A 206 -2.67 -3.26 -4.97
N TYR A 207 -2.40 -4.09 -5.97
CA TYR A 207 -3.29 -5.18 -6.33
C TYR A 207 -3.36 -6.28 -5.26
N ARG A 208 -2.23 -6.66 -4.66
CA ARG A 208 -2.19 -7.65 -3.56
C ARG A 208 -2.83 -7.13 -2.26
N GLU A 209 -2.75 -5.83 -1.99
CA GLU A 209 -3.37 -5.18 -0.82
C GLU A 209 -4.88 -4.94 -1.02
N ASP A 210 -5.31 -4.44 -2.18
CA ASP A 210 -6.71 -4.07 -2.44
C ASP A 210 -7.66 -5.28 -2.49
N TYR A 211 -7.14 -6.45 -2.87
CA TYR A 211 -7.91 -7.69 -3.01
C TYR A 211 -7.62 -8.73 -1.92
N GLY A 212 -6.77 -8.40 -0.95
CA GLY A 212 -6.48 -9.20 0.25
C GLY A 212 -6.88 -8.46 1.53
N PRO A 213 -6.83 -9.10 2.71
CA PRO A 213 -7.21 -8.49 3.99
C PRO A 213 -6.20 -7.46 4.53
N GLY A 214 -5.29 -6.96 3.69
CA GLY A 214 -4.17 -6.09 4.11
C GLY A 214 -3.05 -6.82 4.87
N GLU A 215 -3.06 -8.16 4.84
CA GLU A 215 -2.04 -8.99 5.48
C GLU A 215 -0.72 -8.99 4.71
N SER A 216 0.39 -8.94 5.46
CA SER A 216 1.73 -8.97 4.88
C SER A 216 2.00 -10.28 4.15
N ASP A 217 2.66 -10.20 3.00
CA ASP A 217 3.13 -11.32 2.19
C ASP A 217 4.57 -11.09 1.69
N ARG A 218 5.17 -12.16 1.16
CA ARG A 218 6.45 -12.09 0.45
C ARG A 218 6.33 -12.64 -0.97
N ILE A 219 7.11 -12.09 -1.89
CA ILE A 219 7.39 -12.67 -3.19
C ILE A 219 8.66 -13.51 -3.06
N GLU A 220 8.69 -14.73 -3.55
CA GLU A 220 9.89 -15.56 -3.69
C GLU A 220 10.16 -15.83 -5.16
N VAL A 221 11.30 -15.37 -5.67
CA VAL A 221 11.77 -15.68 -7.02
C VAL A 221 12.81 -16.80 -6.93
N VAL A 222 12.55 -17.90 -7.62
CA VAL A 222 13.41 -19.08 -7.72
C VAL A 222 14.13 -19.02 -9.07
N ALA A 223 15.45 -18.91 -9.05
CA ALA A 223 16.28 -18.92 -10.26
C ALA A 223 16.53 -20.37 -10.70
N LEU A 224 15.69 -20.88 -11.60
CA LEU A 224 15.70 -22.27 -12.04
C LEU A 224 16.00 -22.35 -13.54
N PRO A 225 17.21 -21.99 -14.00
CA PRO A 225 17.51 -21.88 -15.43
C PRO A 225 17.25 -23.19 -16.17
N MET A 226 16.70 -23.05 -17.37
CA MET A 226 16.43 -24.13 -18.31
C MET A 226 16.90 -23.73 -19.70
N LEU A 227 17.16 -24.73 -20.55
CA LEU A 227 17.54 -24.48 -21.95
C LEU A 227 16.42 -23.74 -22.66
N GLU A 228 16.76 -22.83 -23.58
CA GLU A 228 15.78 -22.07 -24.36
C GLU A 228 14.80 -22.99 -25.12
N ALA A 229 15.29 -24.13 -25.60
CA ALA A 229 14.49 -25.14 -26.30
C ALA A 229 13.57 -25.99 -25.39
N ALA A 230 13.63 -25.83 -24.07
CA ALA A 230 12.78 -26.59 -23.15
C ALA A 230 11.31 -26.20 -23.33
N THR A 231 10.42 -27.20 -23.40
CA THR A 231 9.00 -26.94 -23.60
C THR A 231 8.35 -26.40 -22.33
N THR A 232 7.16 -25.80 -22.47
CA THR A 232 6.34 -25.32 -21.35
C THR A 232 6.07 -26.44 -20.34
N GLU A 233 5.81 -27.65 -20.83
CA GLU A 233 5.54 -28.84 -20.00
C GLU A 233 6.77 -29.27 -19.21
N GLU A 234 7.95 -29.30 -19.85
CA GLU A 234 9.21 -29.62 -19.17
C GLU A 234 9.52 -28.59 -18.08
N ARG A 235 9.29 -27.30 -18.36
CA ARG A 235 9.45 -26.20 -17.40
C ARG A 235 8.50 -26.33 -16.23
N ALA A 236 7.22 -26.58 -16.51
CA ALA A 236 6.19 -26.77 -15.50
C ALA A 236 6.55 -27.94 -14.56
N GLU A 237 6.93 -29.10 -15.13
CA GLU A 237 7.27 -30.29 -14.34
C GLU A 237 8.50 -30.06 -13.47
N LYS A 238 9.55 -29.41 -13.99
CA LYS A 238 10.74 -29.07 -13.19
C LYS A 238 10.40 -28.15 -12.03
N CYS A 239 9.60 -27.10 -12.27
CA CYS A 239 9.17 -26.16 -11.22
C CYS A 239 8.32 -26.86 -10.14
N LYS A 240 7.47 -27.80 -10.55
CA LYS A 240 6.63 -28.61 -9.67
C LYS A 240 7.47 -29.53 -8.79
N VAL A 241 8.37 -30.32 -9.37
CA VAL A 241 9.26 -31.21 -8.62
C VAL A 241 10.03 -30.41 -7.57
N HIS A 242 10.60 -29.27 -7.97
CA HIS A 242 11.29 -28.38 -7.05
C HIS A 242 10.36 -27.87 -5.94
N HIS A 243 9.17 -27.36 -6.28
CA HIS A 243 8.22 -26.86 -5.28
C HIS A 243 7.79 -27.91 -4.25
N LEU A 244 7.53 -29.14 -4.69
CA LEU A 244 7.14 -30.23 -3.79
C LEU A 244 8.26 -30.58 -2.80
N ALA A 245 9.51 -30.58 -3.26
CA ALA A 245 10.66 -30.79 -2.39
C ALA A 245 10.85 -29.65 -1.37
N GLU A 246 10.60 -28.40 -1.76
CA GLU A 246 10.62 -27.24 -0.85
C GLU A 246 9.56 -27.35 0.24
N LEU A 247 8.34 -27.78 -0.10
CA LEU A 247 7.28 -28.00 0.89
C LEU A 247 7.63 -29.09 1.90
N ALA A 248 8.36 -30.12 1.47
CA ALA A 248 8.78 -31.21 2.33
C ALA A 248 9.88 -30.79 3.30
N THR A 249 10.72 -29.83 2.93
CA THR A 249 11.96 -29.49 3.63
C THR A 249 11.87 -28.18 4.42
N ARG A 250 11.09 -27.20 3.98
CA ARG A 250 11.01 -25.88 4.63
C ARG A 250 10.19 -25.91 5.92
N THR A 251 10.78 -25.38 6.98
CA THR A 251 10.19 -25.30 8.33
C THR A 251 10.42 -23.92 8.96
N GLY A 252 9.82 -23.66 10.12
CA GLY A 252 9.97 -22.40 10.85
C GLY A 252 9.49 -21.18 10.06
N ASP A 253 10.27 -20.10 10.09
CA ASP A 253 9.96 -18.81 9.46
C ASP A 253 9.99 -18.86 7.91
N TRP A 254 10.48 -19.95 7.34
CA TRP A 254 10.51 -20.20 5.90
C TRP A 254 9.46 -21.21 5.44
N ARG A 255 8.64 -21.71 6.37
CA ARG A 255 7.60 -22.69 6.08
C ARG A 255 6.74 -22.18 4.93
N LEU A 256 6.59 -23.05 3.94
CA LEU A 256 5.60 -22.88 2.88
C LEU A 256 4.31 -23.58 3.33
N PRO A 257 3.16 -22.90 3.34
CA PRO A 257 1.91 -23.53 3.74
C PRO A 257 1.61 -24.73 2.82
N LYS A 258 1.24 -25.86 3.43
CA LYS A 258 0.73 -27.03 2.72
C LYS A 258 -0.71 -26.71 2.27
N THR A 259 -0.89 -25.82 1.32
CA THR A 259 -2.22 -25.42 0.83
C THR A 259 -2.90 -26.60 0.13
N TYR A 260 -3.84 -27.23 0.85
CA TYR A 260 -4.98 -27.96 0.30
C TYR A 260 -6.17 -27.02 0.50
N VAL A 261 -6.99 -26.81 -0.52
CA VAL A 261 -8.25 -26.04 -0.40
C VAL A 261 -9.40 -27.03 -0.54
N GLU A 262 -10.36 -27.03 0.39
CA GLU A 262 -11.52 -27.94 0.39
C GLU A 262 -12.46 -27.72 -0.81
N ASP A 263 -12.40 -26.55 -1.48
CA ASP A 263 -13.31 -26.15 -2.57
C ASP A 263 -12.70 -26.18 -3.99
N GLY A 264 -11.65 -26.98 -4.20
CA GLY A 264 -11.30 -27.53 -5.51
C GLY A 264 -10.62 -26.61 -6.53
N TYR A 265 -9.82 -25.65 -6.08
CA TYR A 265 -8.70 -25.14 -6.86
C TYR A 265 -7.42 -25.20 -6.03
N GLN A 266 -6.32 -25.52 -6.70
CA GLN A 266 -5.02 -25.75 -6.09
C GLN A 266 -4.03 -24.67 -6.50
N ARG A 267 -3.03 -24.54 -5.63
CA ARG A 267 -1.82 -23.73 -5.80
C ARG A 267 -1.43 -23.54 -7.25
N ALA A 268 -1.09 -22.30 -7.58
CA ALA A 268 -0.57 -21.95 -8.87
C ALA A 268 0.91 -21.60 -8.74
N ILE A 269 1.77 -22.25 -9.52
CA ILE A 269 3.14 -21.80 -9.71
C ILE A 269 3.16 -20.86 -10.91
N ILE A 270 3.73 -19.69 -10.72
CA ILE A 270 3.97 -18.74 -11.80
C ILE A 270 5.35 -19.06 -12.37
N VAL A 271 5.43 -19.35 -13.66
CA VAL A 271 6.68 -19.60 -14.37
C VAL A 271 6.95 -18.45 -15.34
N ILE A 272 8.16 -17.90 -15.29
CA ILE A 272 8.72 -16.99 -16.29
C ILE A 272 9.44 -17.87 -17.32
N ASP A 273 8.88 -17.93 -18.52
CA ASP A 273 9.41 -18.68 -19.65
C ASP A 273 10.38 -17.81 -20.48
N ARG A 274 9.95 -16.57 -20.75
CA ARG A 274 10.71 -15.55 -21.47
C ARG A 274 10.55 -14.21 -20.78
N LEU A 275 11.61 -13.42 -20.76
CA LEU A 275 11.60 -12.05 -20.23
C LEU A 275 12.27 -11.14 -21.24
N GLY A 276 11.56 -10.12 -21.73
CA GLY A 276 12.13 -9.13 -22.65
C GLY A 276 13.07 -8.17 -21.91
N GLU A 277 13.90 -7.40 -22.62
CA GLU A 277 14.81 -6.42 -22.00
C GLU A 277 14.02 -5.33 -21.24
N ASP A 278 12.86 -4.92 -21.77
CA ASP A 278 12.01 -3.87 -21.20
C ASP A 278 10.92 -4.41 -20.26
N TRP A 279 11.10 -5.60 -19.69
CA TRP A 279 10.07 -6.27 -18.87
C TRP A 279 9.57 -5.43 -17.69
N GLN A 280 10.41 -4.54 -17.16
CA GLN A 280 10.07 -3.64 -16.06
C GLN A 280 8.94 -2.67 -16.47
N GLU A 281 8.92 -2.23 -17.73
CA GLU A 281 7.89 -1.32 -18.24
C GLU A 281 6.50 -1.97 -18.23
N ALA A 282 6.42 -3.30 -18.31
CA ALA A 282 5.16 -4.03 -18.18
C ALA A 282 4.50 -3.80 -16.81
N PHE A 283 5.31 -3.52 -15.78
CA PHE A 283 4.87 -3.23 -14.41
C PHE A 283 4.59 -1.74 -14.15
N ASP A 284 5.05 -0.84 -15.02
CA ASP A 284 4.87 0.61 -14.88
C ASP A 284 3.57 1.13 -15.50
N ARG A 285 2.83 0.27 -16.22
CA ARG A 285 1.58 0.64 -16.88
C ARG A 285 0.50 0.92 -15.82
N PRO A 286 -0.10 2.12 -15.81
CA PRO A 286 -1.11 2.46 -14.82
C PRO A 286 -2.34 1.55 -15.01
N SER A 287 -2.59 0.68 -14.04
CA SER A 287 -3.83 -0.08 -13.94
C SER A 287 -4.97 0.87 -13.59
N LYS A 288 -5.51 1.62 -14.55
CA LYS A 288 -6.80 2.28 -14.36
C LYS A 288 -7.89 1.23 -14.42
N ILE A 289 -8.12 0.56 -13.29
CA ILE A 289 -9.39 -0.12 -13.05
C ILE A 289 -10.42 0.98 -12.91
N ASP A 290 -11.19 1.17 -13.97
CA ASP A 290 -12.32 2.07 -13.99
C ASP A 290 -13.32 1.64 -12.91
N LYS A 291 -13.42 2.41 -11.82
CA LYS A 291 -14.41 2.20 -10.76
C LYS A 291 -15.80 2.72 -11.16
N THR A 292 -15.96 3.27 -12.35
CA THR A 292 -17.13 4.04 -12.77
C THR A 292 -17.35 3.90 -14.28
N GLY A 293 -17.99 2.82 -14.71
CA GLY A 293 -18.19 2.52 -16.14
C GLY A 293 -18.51 3.75 -17.01
N PHE A 294 -17.83 3.81 -18.17
CA PHE A 294 -17.82 4.81 -19.27
C PHE A 294 -16.62 5.79 -19.22
N GLU A 295 -15.68 5.88 -20.16
CA GLU A 295 -15.37 5.25 -21.47
C GLU A 295 -13.83 5.13 -21.60
N PRO A 296 -13.28 4.22 -22.44
CA PRO A 296 -11.86 4.07 -22.63
C PRO A 296 -11.29 5.19 -23.51
N LYS A 297 -10.38 6.01 -22.97
CA LYS A 297 -9.52 6.88 -23.79
C LYS A 297 -8.57 6.01 -24.62
N LYS A 298 -8.92 5.79 -25.90
CA LYS A 298 -8.14 5.54 -27.15
C LYS A 298 -6.74 4.89 -27.18
N VAL A 299 -6.08 4.62 -26.06
CA VAL A 299 -4.78 3.92 -25.94
C VAL A 299 -4.98 2.49 -25.39
N TYR A 300 -6.20 2.14 -24.98
CA TYR A 300 -6.56 0.82 -24.45
C TYR A 300 -7.07 -0.18 -25.51
N LEU A 301 -7.19 0.24 -26.78
CA LEU A 301 -7.76 -0.60 -27.84
C LEU A 301 -6.84 -1.71 -28.32
N ASP A 302 -5.53 -1.66 -28.03
CA ASP A 302 -4.61 -2.73 -28.42
C ASP A 302 -4.66 -3.95 -27.45
N TRP A 303 -5.32 -3.83 -26.29
CA TRP A 303 -5.36 -4.87 -25.24
C TRP A 303 -6.77 -5.16 -24.72
N GLU A 304 -7.82 -4.67 -25.39
CA GLU A 304 -9.21 -4.74 -24.89
C GLU A 304 -9.86 -6.14 -24.96
N TRP A 305 -9.08 -7.20 -25.16
CA TRP A 305 -9.62 -8.52 -25.51
C TRP A 305 -9.75 -9.53 -24.36
N GLU A 306 -9.17 -9.30 -23.18
CA GLU A 306 -9.09 -10.35 -22.14
C GLU A 306 -9.98 -10.13 -20.90
N GLY A 307 -10.71 -9.02 -20.83
CA GLY A 307 -11.49 -8.68 -19.63
C GLY A 307 -12.90 -9.27 -19.57
N LYS A 308 -13.48 -9.73 -20.69
CA LYS A 308 -14.95 -9.93 -20.78
C LYS A 308 -15.43 -11.37 -20.88
N SER A 309 -14.57 -12.39 -20.86
CA SER A 309 -15.05 -13.77 -20.77
C SER A 309 -14.21 -14.58 -19.79
N HIS A 310 -14.84 -15.09 -18.74
CA HIS A 310 -14.21 -15.94 -17.72
C HIS A 310 -13.79 -17.33 -18.26
N ARG A 311 -13.78 -17.56 -19.58
CA ARG A 311 -13.62 -18.89 -20.19
C ARG A 311 -12.93 -18.94 -21.55
N GLN A 312 -12.62 -17.83 -22.21
CA GLN A 312 -12.10 -17.87 -23.58
C GLN A 312 -10.90 -16.94 -23.74
N ASN A 313 -9.70 -17.47 -23.53
CA ASN A 313 -8.68 -17.63 -24.57
C ASN A 313 -7.34 -18.07 -23.98
N LEU A 314 -7.29 -19.33 -23.57
CA LEU A 314 -6.03 -19.98 -23.18
C LEU A 314 -5.12 -20.30 -24.38
N ASN A 315 -5.51 -19.92 -25.61
CA ASN A 315 -4.86 -20.31 -26.87
C ASN A 315 -4.66 -19.13 -27.86
N SER A 316 -4.53 -17.89 -27.39
CA SER A 316 -4.31 -16.75 -28.31
C SER A 316 -2.95 -16.88 -29.01
N PRO A 317 -2.83 -16.92 -30.35
CA PRO A 317 -1.55 -17.06 -31.04
C PRO A 317 -0.60 -15.86 -30.87
N ASP A 318 -1.09 -14.73 -30.33
CA ASP A 318 -0.33 -13.48 -30.20
C ASP A 318 0.58 -13.42 -28.96
N TRP A 319 0.61 -14.44 -28.08
CA TRP A 319 1.52 -14.39 -26.91
C TRP A 319 3.00 -14.61 -27.28
N ALA A 320 3.27 -15.36 -28.36
CA ALA A 320 4.64 -15.56 -28.85
C ALA A 320 5.30 -14.24 -29.26
N THR A 321 4.51 -13.21 -29.56
CA THR A 321 4.97 -11.88 -29.98
C THR A 321 4.93 -10.83 -28.88
N ASN A 322 4.61 -11.17 -27.62
CA ASN A 322 4.68 -10.21 -26.51
C ASN A 322 6.12 -9.72 -26.29
N PRO A 323 6.40 -8.41 -26.46
CA PRO A 323 7.76 -7.88 -26.39
C PRO A 323 8.34 -7.88 -24.97
N TYR A 324 7.51 -8.02 -23.93
CA TYR A 324 7.95 -7.93 -22.53
C TYR A 324 8.26 -9.28 -21.89
N GLY A 325 7.92 -10.39 -22.58
CA GLY A 325 8.12 -11.74 -22.07
C GLY A 325 6.86 -12.59 -22.08
N THR A 326 7.03 -13.86 -21.71
CA THR A 326 5.97 -14.86 -21.62
C THR A 326 5.99 -15.44 -20.21
N TYR A 327 4.85 -15.40 -19.54
CA TYR A 327 4.61 -16.05 -18.26
C TYR A 327 3.61 -17.18 -18.49
N PHE A 328 3.60 -18.21 -17.65
CA PHE A 328 2.48 -19.13 -17.64
C PHE A 328 2.20 -19.62 -16.24
N LEU A 329 0.93 -19.93 -16.00
CA LEU A 329 0.47 -20.47 -14.75
C LEU A 329 0.47 -21.99 -14.84
N ALA A 330 1.32 -22.63 -14.07
CA ALA A 330 1.25 -24.05 -13.81
C ALA A 330 0.26 -24.27 -12.65
N GLU A 331 -1.04 -24.41 -12.98
CA GLU A 331 -2.06 -24.89 -12.04
C GLU A 331 -1.96 -26.42 -11.95
N TRP A 332 -2.09 -27.00 -10.75
CA TRP A 332 -2.11 -28.46 -10.58
C TRP A 332 -3.47 -29.01 -10.14
N GLU A 333 -3.63 -30.33 -10.37
CA GLU A 333 -4.54 -31.27 -9.68
C GLU A 333 -5.91 -30.68 -9.27
N LEU A 334 -6.86 -30.67 -10.20
CA LEU A 334 -8.25 -30.47 -9.85
C LEU A 334 -8.77 -31.68 -9.07
N LYS A 335 -8.74 -31.61 -7.73
CA LYS A 335 -9.63 -32.45 -6.93
C LYS A 335 -11.04 -31.91 -7.19
N ILE A 336 -11.77 -32.59 -8.07
CA ILE A 336 -13.12 -32.22 -8.48
C ILE A 336 -13.97 -32.12 -7.22
N THR A 337 -14.50 -30.94 -6.92
CA THR A 337 -15.50 -30.79 -5.86
C THR A 337 -16.75 -31.57 -6.23
N GLY A 338 -17.56 -31.97 -5.26
CA GLY A 338 -18.88 -32.56 -5.55
C GLY A 338 -19.72 -31.68 -6.49
N VAL A 339 -19.56 -30.35 -6.41
CA VAL A 339 -20.25 -29.37 -7.28
C VAL A 339 -19.73 -29.41 -8.72
N ARG A 340 -18.41 -29.53 -8.93
CA ARG A 340 -17.84 -29.64 -10.28
C ARG A 340 -18.12 -31.02 -10.90
N GLN A 341 -18.14 -32.09 -10.10
CA GLN A 341 -18.51 -33.42 -10.57
C GLN A 341 -19.97 -33.43 -11.02
N ALA A 342 -20.89 -32.87 -10.22
CA ALA A 342 -22.29 -32.75 -10.60
C ALA A 342 -22.48 -31.97 -11.91
N ARG A 343 -21.73 -30.88 -12.09
CA ARG A 343 -21.77 -30.10 -13.33
C ARG A 343 -21.21 -30.86 -14.54
N MET A 344 -20.15 -31.63 -14.34
CA MET A 344 -19.53 -32.46 -15.38
C MET A 344 -20.44 -33.64 -15.76
N ASP A 345 -21.13 -34.22 -14.78
CA ASP A 345 -22.16 -35.25 -14.99
C ASP A 345 -23.37 -34.67 -15.76
N GLU A 346 -23.73 -33.41 -15.51
CA GLU A 346 -24.79 -32.69 -16.24
C GLU A 346 -24.39 -32.33 -17.69
N THR A 347 -23.13 -31.96 -17.93
CA THR A 347 -22.66 -31.52 -19.25
C THR A 347 -22.03 -32.63 -20.10
N GLY A 348 -21.74 -33.78 -19.51
CA GLY A 348 -20.98 -34.86 -20.14
C GLY A 348 -19.49 -34.55 -20.31
N GLU A 349 -18.97 -33.52 -19.64
CA GLU A 349 -17.55 -33.15 -19.66
C GLU A 349 -16.74 -34.15 -18.82
N THR A 350 -15.62 -34.66 -19.37
CA THR A 350 -14.71 -35.54 -18.62
C THR A 350 -13.57 -34.76 -17.98
N VAL A 351 -13.03 -35.31 -16.90
CA VAL A 351 -11.88 -34.74 -16.19
C VAL A 351 -10.67 -34.94 -17.08
N PRO A 352 -9.84 -33.89 -17.29
CA PRO A 352 -8.52 -34.10 -17.85
C PRO A 352 -7.75 -35.12 -17.01
N SER A 353 -7.01 -36.03 -17.64
CA SER A 353 -6.15 -36.97 -16.94
C SER A 353 -5.20 -36.21 -15.99
N PRO A 354 -4.81 -36.76 -14.82
CA PRO A 354 -3.77 -36.16 -13.97
C PRO A 354 -2.43 -35.89 -14.69
N GLU A 355 -2.24 -36.52 -15.87
CA GLU A 355 -1.10 -36.32 -16.77
C GLU A 355 -1.30 -35.18 -17.78
N GLU A 356 -2.50 -34.59 -17.86
CA GLU A 356 -2.84 -33.47 -18.75
C GLU A 356 -2.63 -32.14 -18.01
N VAL A 357 -1.37 -31.70 -17.98
CA VAL A 357 -1.01 -30.33 -17.61
C VAL A 357 -1.48 -29.41 -18.73
N THR A 358 -2.55 -28.64 -18.51
CA THR A 358 -2.84 -27.50 -19.37
C THR A 358 -2.17 -26.26 -18.78
N PRO A 359 -1.08 -25.73 -19.37
CA PRO A 359 -0.58 -24.42 -18.99
C PRO A 359 -1.73 -23.42 -19.17
N HIS A 360 -2.14 -22.77 -18.09
CA HIS A 360 -3.15 -21.73 -18.21
C HIS A 360 -2.46 -20.45 -18.70
N ALA A 361 -2.92 -19.97 -19.86
CA ALA A 361 -2.34 -18.82 -20.55
C ALA A 361 -2.40 -17.53 -19.72
N LEU A 362 -1.47 -16.66 -20.10
CA LEU A 362 -1.19 -15.34 -19.55
C LEU A 362 -2.43 -14.58 -19.10
N VAL A 363 -2.29 -14.15 -17.86
CA VAL A 363 -3.05 -13.10 -17.24
C VAL A 363 -2.01 -12.18 -16.61
N HIS A 364 -2.29 -10.87 -16.53
CA HIS A 364 -1.37 -9.92 -15.89
C HIS A 364 -0.85 -10.48 -14.54
N LEU A 365 0.48 -10.44 -14.33
CA LEU A 365 1.12 -11.08 -13.17
C LEU A 365 0.53 -10.60 -11.84
N ASP A 366 0.15 -9.33 -11.76
CA ASP A 366 -0.59 -8.77 -10.64
C ASP A 366 -1.96 -9.45 -10.45
N ARG A 367 -2.75 -9.60 -11.52
CA ARG A 367 -4.06 -10.30 -11.53
C ARG A 367 -3.95 -11.73 -11.02
N ASP A 368 -2.96 -12.48 -11.47
CA ASP A 368 -2.72 -13.85 -11.01
C ASP A 368 -2.25 -13.89 -9.56
N LEU A 369 -1.37 -12.97 -9.16
CA LEU A 369 -0.91 -12.88 -7.78
C LEU A 369 -2.05 -12.58 -6.80
N ALA A 370 -2.97 -11.64 -7.08
CA ALA A 370 -4.07 -11.45 -6.14
C ALA A 370 -5.18 -12.50 -6.25
N ARG A 371 -5.39 -13.14 -7.40
CA ARG A 371 -6.26 -14.31 -7.46
C ARG A 371 -5.71 -15.43 -6.58
N LEU A 372 -4.42 -15.75 -6.74
CA LEU A 372 -3.71 -16.73 -5.91
C LEU A 372 -3.77 -16.35 -4.42
N ARG A 373 -3.64 -15.06 -4.09
CA ARG A 373 -3.76 -14.58 -2.71
C ARG A 373 -5.15 -14.88 -2.14
N ARG A 374 -6.19 -14.44 -2.85
CA ARG A 374 -7.59 -14.61 -2.44
C ARG A 374 -7.97 -16.07 -2.23
N ASP A 375 -7.56 -16.94 -3.16
CA ASP A 375 -7.88 -18.36 -3.10
C ASP A 375 -7.19 -19.05 -1.91
N ILE A 376 -5.98 -18.61 -1.55
CA ILE A 376 -5.25 -19.13 -0.38
C ILE A 376 -5.82 -18.59 0.93
N ASP A 377 -6.14 -17.30 1.01
CA ASP A 377 -6.72 -16.70 2.22
C ASP A 377 -8.07 -17.37 2.55
N HIS A 378 -8.92 -17.58 1.54
CA HIS A 378 -10.18 -18.29 1.70
C HIS A 378 -9.98 -19.68 2.32
N ALA A 379 -8.98 -20.43 1.84
CA ALA A 379 -8.64 -21.75 2.38
C ALA A 379 -8.11 -21.69 3.82
N TYR A 380 -7.33 -20.67 4.14
CA TYR A 380 -6.74 -20.49 5.47
C TYR A 380 -7.80 -20.19 6.53
N HIS A 381 -8.77 -19.33 6.20
CA HIS A 381 -9.91 -19.02 7.08
C HIS A 381 -10.79 -20.25 7.32
N VAL A 382 -11.07 -21.03 6.27
CA VAL A 382 -11.84 -22.29 6.38
C VAL A 382 -11.12 -23.31 7.28
N MET A 383 -9.80 -23.49 7.10
CA MET A 383 -9.04 -24.47 7.90
C MET A 383 -8.85 -24.09 9.37
N LEU A 384 -8.88 -22.80 9.72
CA LEU A 384 -8.72 -22.35 11.10
C LEU A 384 -10.04 -22.16 11.86
N GLY A 385 -11.19 -22.37 11.22
CA GLY A 385 -12.50 -22.16 11.84
C GLY A 385 -12.69 -20.71 12.31
N MET A 386 -12.06 -19.76 11.63
CA MET A 386 -12.15 -18.33 11.93
C MET A 386 -13.12 -17.71 10.92
N ASP A 387 -14.41 -17.73 11.26
CA ASP A 387 -15.49 -17.02 10.55
C ASP A 387 -15.37 -15.49 10.71
#